data_AF-A0A9D8HBC1-F1
#
_entry.id   AF-A0A9D8HBC1-F1
#
_cell.length_a   1.000
_cell.length_b   1.000
_cell.length_c   1.000
_cell.angle_alpha   90.00
_cell.angle_beta   90.00
_cell.angle_gamma   90.00
#
_symmetry.space_group_name_H-M   'P 1'
#
loop_
_entity.id
_entity.type
_entity.pdbx_description
1 polymer ?
#
loop_
_entity_poly.entity_id
_entity_poly.type
_entity_poly.pdbx_seq_one_letter_code
_entity_poly.pdbx_strand_id
1 'polypeptide(L)'
;MGARVGVIDTDIQSPGIHVLLGFDETLDNTLNDFLWGTIPIQQAGHDATNRVRESVTVAEGGALHLVPSSMKAGDIARVLREGYDVGTLNDGFRDLRRRGGRTRTCPA
;
A
#
# COMPACT_ATOMS: atom_id res chain seq x y z
N MET A 1 -8.42 -21.15 9.63
CA MET A 1 -8.05 -19.74 9.92
C MET A 1 -7.68 -19.08 8.60
N GLY A 2 -8.18 -17.87 8.34
CA GLY A 2 -7.88 -17.11 7.13
C GLY A 2 -6.47 -16.52 7.13
N ALA A 3 -5.92 -16.29 5.92
CA ALA A 3 -4.62 -15.67 5.74
C ALA A 3 -4.72 -14.14 5.83
N ARG A 4 -3.68 -13.51 6.39
CA ARG A 4 -3.49 -12.06 6.34
C ARG A 4 -2.52 -11.75 5.21
N VAL A 5 -3.04 -11.14 4.15
CA VAL A 5 -2.31 -10.88 2.91
C VAL A 5 -2.04 -9.38 2.81
N GLY A 6 -0.81 -9.03 2.46
CA GLY A 6 -0.41 -7.68 2.08
C GLY A 6 -0.06 -7.64 0.60
N VAL A 7 -0.68 -6.73 -0.14
CA VAL A 7 -0.36 -6.41 -1.54
C VAL A 7 0.40 -5.10 -1.53
N ILE A 8 1.49 -5.02 -2.28
CA ILE A 8 2.27 -3.79 -2.42
C ILE A 8 2.36 -3.47 -3.90
N ASP A 9 1.90 -2.28 -4.27
CA ASP A 9 1.96 -1.79 -5.63
C ASP A 9 3.31 -1.13 -5.87
N THR A 10 4.20 -1.87 -6.51
CA THR A 10 5.54 -1.39 -6.86
C THR A 10 5.60 -0.73 -8.22
N ASP A 11 4.48 -0.61 -8.94
CA ASP A 11 4.42 0.14 -10.18
C ASP A 11 4.29 1.65 -9.88
N ILE A 12 5.38 2.22 -9.34
CA ILE A 12 5.42 3.60 -8.89
C ILE A 12 5.37 4.59 -10.08
N GLN A 13 5.76 4.15 -11.27
CA GLN A 13 5.81 4.99 -12.48
C GLN A 13 4.50 4.95 -13.28
N SER A 14 3.73 3.87 -13.17
CA SER A 14 2.39 3.75 -13.75
C SER A 14 1.38 3.09 -12.80
N PRO A 15 1.06 3.74 -11.66
CA PRO A 15 0.11 3.22 -10.66
C PRO A 15 -1.21 2.77 -11.29
N GLY A 16 -1.63 1.51 -11.08
CA GLY A 16 -2.84 0.96 -11.71
C GLY A 16 -3.73 0.11 -10.80
N ILE A 17 -3.24 -0.34 -9.65
CA ILE A 17 -3.97 -1.30 -8.81
C ILE A 17 -5.22 -0.70 -8.15
N HIS A 18 -5.26 0.63 -8.02
CA HIS A 18 -6.37 1.38 -7.46
C HIS A 18 -7.67 1.16 -8.25
N VAL A 19 -7.58 0.98 -9.58
CA VAL A 19 -8.73 0.66 -10.45
C VAL A 19 -9.32 -0.70 -10.07
N LEU A 20 -8.46 -1.68 -9.78
CA LEU A 20 -8.89 -3.04 -9.44
C LEU A 20 -9.46 -3.13 -8.02
N LEU A 21 -9.02 -2.26 -7.11
CA LEU A 21 -9.36 -2.31 -5.69
C LEU A 21 -10.24 -1.15 -5.22
N GLY A 22 -10.71 -0.28 -6.12
CA GLY A 22 -11.65 0.80 -5.79
C GLY A 22 -11.09 1.85 -4.82
N PHE A 23 -9.84 2.27 -5.00
CA PHE A 23 -9.22 3.36 -4.25
C PHE A 23 -9.27 4.67 -5.05
N ASP A 24 -9.43 5.79 -4.34
CA ASP A 24 -9.48 7.14 -4.91
C ASP A 24 -8.07 7.62 -5.34
N GLU A 25 -7.99 8.41 -6.40
CA GLU A 25 -6.75 8.99 -6.93
C GLU A 25 -6.05 9.96 -5.97
N THR A 26 -6.80 10.50 -5.01
CA THR A 26 -6.32 11.45 -3.99
C THR A 26 -5.79 10.79 -2.74
N LEU A 27 -5.70 9.45 -2.71
CA LEU A 27 -5.29 8.68 -1.53
C LEU A 27 -3.93 9.16 -0.97
N ASP A 28 -3.94 9.48 0.32
CA ASP A 28 -2.74 9.78 1.09
C ASP A 28 -2.16 8.52 1.74
N ASN A 29 -0.94 8.64 2.28
CA ASN A 29 -0.19 7.54 2.89
C ASN A 29 0.05 6.40 1.89
N THR A 30 0.87 6.70 0.89
CA THR A 30 1.23 5.80 -0.20
C THR A 30 2.63 5.24 0.00
N LEU A 31 3.02 4.30 -0.87
CA LEU A 31 4.41 3.83 -0.96
C LEU A 31 5.36 4.99 -1.22
N ASN A 32 4.95 5.97 -2.03
CA ASN A 32 5.76 7.15 -2.36
C ASN A 32 6.07 7.97 -1.11
N ASP A 33 5.08 8.20 -0.24
CA ASP A 33 5.27 8.92 1.03
C ASP A 33 6.33 8.24 1.91
N PHE A 34 6.30 6.90 1.97
CA PHE A 34 7.36 6.15 2.65
C PHE A 34 8.73 6.30 1.98
N LEU A 35 8.80 6.16 0.65
CA LEU A 35 10.05 6.30 -0.11
C LEU A 35 10.66 7.70 -0.02
N TRP A 36 9.83 8.71 0.22
CA TRP A 36 10.26 10.08 0.47
C TRP A 36 10.53 10.38 1.95
N GLY A 37 10.33 9.40 2.84
CA GLY A 37 10.58 9.53 4.26
C GLY A 37 9.59 10.42 5.01
N THR A 38 8.42 10.71 4.43
CA THR A 38 7.38 11.52 5.10
C THR A 38 6.61 10.71 6.13
N ILE A 39 6.48 9.40 5.92
CA ILE A 39 5.80 8.46 6.83
C ILE A 39 6.60 7.16 6.99
N PRO A 40 6.40 6.40 8.09
CA PRO A 40 6.87 5.03 8.19
C PRO A 40 6.02 4.08 7.32
N ILE A 41 6.61 2.99 6.81
CA ILE A 41 5.96 2.04 5.89
C ILE A 41 4.63 1.47 6.43
N GLN A 42 4.47 1.36 7.76
CA GLN A 42 3.25 0.83 8.35
C GLN A 42 2.03 1.75 8.16
N GLN A 43 2.25 3.05 7.98
CA GLN A 43 1.17 4.01 7.71
C GLN A 43 0.71 3.94 6.26
N ALA A 44 1.56 3.45 5.35
CA ALA A 44 1.19 3.28 3.94
C ALA A 44 0.25 2.10 3.68
N GLY A 45 -0.10 1.31 4.71
CA GLY A 45 -0.96 0.14 4.61
C GLY A 45 -2.43 0.45 4.86
N HIS A 46 -3.27 0.20 3.86
CA HIS A 46 -4.72 0.41 3.88
C HIS A 46 -5.46 -0.92 3.99
N ASP A 47 -6.49 -0.99 4.85
CA ASP A 47 -7.35 -2.17 4.91
C ASP A 47 -8.28 -2.19 3.67
N ALA A 48 -8.14 -3.24 2.86
CA ALA A 48 -8.93 -3.48 1.66
C ALA A 48 -9.89 -4.68 1.84
N THR A 49 -9.97 -5.26 3.05
CA THR A 49 -10.72 -6.50 3.32
C THR A 49 -12.18 -6.35 2.92
N ASN A 50 -12.83 -5.24 3.29
CA ASN A 50 -14.24 -5.03 2.95
C ASN A 50 -14.47 -4.81 1.45
N ARG A 51 -13.49 -4.24 0.73
CA ARG A 51 -13.59 -4.00 -0.72
C ARG A 51 -13.60 -5.28 -1.54
N VAL A 52 -13.01 -6.36 -1.02
CA VAL A 52 -12.98 -7.67 -1.70
C VAL A 52 -14.03 -8.65 -1.20
N ARG A 53 -14.72 -8.35 -0.09
CA ARG A 53 -15.75 -9.23 0.48
C ARG A 53 -16.97 -9.39 -0.42
N GLU A 54 -17.24 -8.41 -1.28
CA GLU A 54 -18.35 -8.46 -2.24
C GLU A 54 -18.10 -9.46 -3.38
N SER A 55 -16.83 -9.73 -3.71
CA SER A 55 -16.44 -10.60 -4.83
C SER A 55 -15.79 -11.91 -4.39
N VAL A 56 -15.28 -12.02 -3.17
CA VAL A 56 -14.56 -13.19 -2.67
C VAL A 56 -14.90 -13.47 -1.20
N THR A 57 -15.08 -14.76 -0.86
CA THR A 57 -15.24 -15.18 0.54
C THR A 57 -13.94 -14.99 1.33
N VAL A 58 -13.95 -14.08 2.30
CA VAL A 58 -12.84 -13.91 3.25
C VAL A 58 -13.13 -14.73 4.51
N ALA A 59 -12.37 -15.80 4.70
CA ALA A 59 -12.46 -16.68 5.86
C ALA A 59 -12.22 -15.92 7.18
N GLU A 60 -12.72 -16.47 8.29
CA GLU A 60 -12.53 -15.89 9.63
C GLU A 60 -11.04 -15.73 9.97
N GLY A 61 -10.65 -14.55 10.43
CA GLY A 61 -9.26 -14.16 10.68
C GLY A 61 -8.48 -13.75 9.43
N GLY A 62 -9.08 -13.85 8.24
CA GLY A 62 -8.50 -13.36 6.99
C GLY A 62 -8.61 -11.85 6.84
N ALA A 63 -7.58 -11.24 6.24
CA ALA A 63 -7.55 -9.82 5.96
C ALA A 63 -6.71 -9.53 4.71
N LEU A 64 -7.05 -8.47 3.99
CA LEU A 64 -6.30 -7.95 2.86
C LEU A 64 -5.88 -6.51 3.16
N HIS A 65 -4.58 -6.24 3.07
CA HIS A 65 -4.03 -4.90 3.16
C HIS A 65 -3.37 -4.53 1.85
N LEU A 66 -3.48 -3.27 1.45
CA LEU A 66 -2.85 -2.70 0.28
C LEU A 66 -1.87 -1.60 0.69
N VAL A 67 -0.66 -1.64 0.15
CA VAL A 67 0.27 -0.51 0.12
C VAL A 67 0.29 0.02 -1.32
N PRO A 68 -0.48 1.07 -1.64
CA PRO A 68 -0.62 1.58 -2.99
C PRO A 68 0.51 2.53 -3.35
N SER A 69 0.86 2.62 -4.62
CA SER A 69 1.67 3.72 -5.14
C SER A 69 0.83 4.99 -5.32
N SER A 70 1.44 6.17 -5.30
CA SER A 70 0.75 7.44 -5.47
C SER A 70 0.38 7.69 -6.93
N MET A 71 -0.89 8.01 -7.17
CA MET A 71 -1.41 8.41 -8.47
C MET A 71 -1.25 9.90 -8.78
N LYS A 72 -0.79 10.69 -7.81
CA LYS A 72 -0.64 12.13 -7.98
C LYS A 72 0.42 12.37 -9.05
N ALA A 73 0.06 13.11 -10.10
CA ALA A 73 0.96 13.38 -11.23
C ALA A 73 2.31 13.98 -10.80
N GLY A 74 2.31 14.79 -9.73
CA GLY A 74 3.54 15.34 -9.15
C GLY A 74 4.47 14.26 -8.57
N ASP A 75 3.94 13.23 -7.93
CA ASP A 75 4.73 12.14 -7.36
C ASP A 75 5.29 11.23 -8.47
N ILE A 76 4.49 10.94 -9.50
CA ILE A 76 4.93 10.18 -10.67
C ILE A 76 6.07 10.92 -11.39
N ALA A 77 5.88 12.22 -11.66
CA ALA A 77 6.89 13.05 -12.30
C ALA A 77 8.17 13.14 -11.47
N ARG A 78 8.04 13.23 -10.14
CA ARG A 78 9.18 13.24 -9.23
C ARG A 78 9.96 11.94 -9.30
N VAL A 79 9.28 10.79 -9.27
CA VAL A 79 9.92 9.47 -9.38
C VAL A 79 10.65 9.30 -10.71
N LEU A 80 10.05 9.74 -11.82
CA LEU A 80 10.70 9.69 -13.14
C LEU A 80 11.94 10.58 -13.22
N ARG A 81 11.96 11.72 -12.52
CA ARG A 81 13.07 12.69 -12.55
C ARG A 81 14.18 12.37 -11.57
N GLU A 82 13.82 12.00 -10.34
CA GLU A 82 14.74 11.87 -9.20
C GLU A 82 15.10 10.41 -8.91
N GLY A 83 14.31 9.45 -9.39
CA GLY A 83 14.36 8.07 -8.95
C GLY A 83 13.92 7.92 -7.49
N TYR A 84 13.97 6.70 -6.96
CA TYR A 84 13.75 6.43 -5.54
C TYR A 84 14.82 5.47 -5.03
N ASP A 85 15.00 5.40 -3.71
CA ASP A 85 15.96 4.48 -3.12
C ASP A 85 15.39 3.06 -2.99
N VAL A 86 15.95 2.14 -3.78
CA VAL A 86 15.60 0.71 -3.75
C VAL A 86 15.99 0.05 -2.43
N GLY A 87 17.03 0.55 -1.74
CA GLY A 87 17.39 0.12 -0.40
C GLY A 87 16.26 0.38 0.59
N THR A 88 15.73 1.61 0.59
CA THR A 88 14.57 2.01 1.39
C THR A 88 13.34 1.14 1.10
N LEU A 89 13.04 0.87 -0.18
CA LEU A 89 11.95 -0.04 -0.57
C LEU A 89 12.10 -1.44 0.06
N ASN A 90 13.29 -2.03 -0.05
CA ASN A 90 13.58 -3.36 0.50
C ASN A 90 13.49 -3.41 2.02
N ASP A 91 13.90 -2.35 2.71
CA ASP A 91 13.76 -2.23 4.15
C ASP A 91 12.29 -2.15 4.57
N GLY A 92 11.48 -1.41 3.81
CA GLY A 92 10.02 -1.37 3.97
C GLY A 92 9.38 -2.77 3.90
N PHE A 93 9.74 -3.58 2.91
CA PHE A 93 9.25 -4.97 2.77
C PHE A 93 9.64 -5.84 3.97
N ARG A 94 10.88 -5.71 4.42
CA ARG A 94 11.39 -6.46 5.57
C ARG A 94 10.62 -6.10 6.85
N ASP A 95 10.29 -4.84 7.02
CA ASP A 95 9.56 -4.33 8.16
C ASP A 95 8.09 -4.73 8.16
N LEU A 96 7.43 -4.70 7.00
CA LEU A 96 6.07 -5.22 6.85
C LEU A 96 5.99 -6.72 7.16
N ARG A 97 6.95 -7.51 6.66
CA ARG A 97 7.01 -8.96 6.95
C ARG A 97 7.19 -9.26 8.44
N ARG A 98 7.99 -8.46 9.15
CA ARG A 98 8.23 -8.64 10.59
C ARG A 98 7.04 -8.24 11.47
N ARG A 99 6.19 -7.31 11.00
CA ARG A 99 5.17 -6.64 11.82
C ARG A 99 3.73 -6.80 11.32
N GLY A 100 3.48 -7.56 10.25
CA GLY A 100 2.16 -7.81 9.63
C GLY A 100 1.05 -8.38 10.54
N GLY A 101 1.27 -8.46 11.85
CA GLY A 101 0.29 -8.76 12.89
C GLY A 101 -0.49 -7.55 13.45
N ARG A 102 -0.02 -6.30 13.30
CA ARG A 102 -0.61 -5.13 13.98
C ARG A 102 -0.58 -3.86 13.10
N THR A 103 -1.51 -3.73 12.16
CA THR A 103 -1.80 -2.47 11.45
C THR A 103 -3.04 -1.85 12.07
N ARG A 104 -2.94 -0.59 12.51
CA ARG A 104 -4.08 0.18 13.03
C ARG A 104 -4.87 0.71 11.84
N THR A 105 -6.18 0.51 11.87
CA THR A 105 -7.13 1.09 10.91
C THR A 105 -7.05 2.61 10.95
N CYS A 106 -6.86 3.26 9.80
CA CYS A 106 -7.13 4.69 9.67
C CYS A 106 -8.65 4.88 9.67
N PRO A 107 -9.24 5.75 10.51
CA PRO A 107 -10.67 6.00 10.45
C PRO A 107 -11.00 6.71 9.13
N ALA A 108 -12.14 6.32 8.55
CA ALA A 108 -12.73 6.88 7.35
C ALA A 108 -13.18 8.33 7.54
#